data_AF-A0AAE0BWU8-F1
#
_entry.id   AF-A0AAE0BWU8-F1
#
_cell.length_a   1.000
_cell.length_b   1.000
_cell.length_c   1.000
_cell.angle_alpha   90.00
_cell.angle_beta   90.00
_cell.angle_gamma   90.00
#
_symmetry.space_group_name_H-M   'P 1'
#
loop_
_entity.id
_entity.type
_entity.pdbx_description
1 polymer ?
#
loop_
_entity_poly.entity_id
_entity_poly.type
_entity_poly.pdbx_seq_one_letter_code
_entity_poly.pdbx_strand_id
1 'polypeptide(L)'
;MQAGAADKTIIAWDTATHQQLRVLKGHTAGVHSLALSPDGRTLYSGGADKCIRVWQTEDGRWLRSFAGAHTGFVTALAVSPDGQVLFSGCDGLFGDSAIKAWRTADGECACTTAGQAKGINMLVVSPDGTALYSASGDGMIVAREIRRGTRSFEQLGTKMKHGFLTE
;
A
#
# COMPACT_ATOMS: atom_id res chain seq x y z
N MET A 1 -11.06 4.15 10.43
CA MET A 1 -9.99 3.40 11.12
C MET A 1 -8.78 4.29 11.26
N GLN A 2 -7.98 4.12 12.32
CA GLN A 2 -6.74 4.87 12.54
C GLN A 2 -5.59 3.91 12.81
N ALA A 3 -4.40 4.21 12.30
CA ALA A 3 -3.16 3.52 12.60
C ALA A 3 -2.26 4.40 13.49
N GLY A 4 -1.67 3.81 14.53
CA GLY A 4 -0.73 4.50 15.42
C GLY A 4 0.71 4.11 15.12
N ALA A 5 1.54 5.06 14.69
CA ALA A 5 2.96 4.84 14.44
C ALA A 5 3.75 4.55 15.74
N ALA A 6 3.36 5.15 16.88
CA ALA A 6 4.00 4.87 18.17
C ALA A 6 3.40 3.62 18.85
N ASP A 7 2.08 3.43 18.72
CA ASP A 7 1.34 2.42 19.47
C ASP A 7 1.35 1.05 18.81
N LYS A 8 1.81 0.97 17.54
CA LYS A 8 1.94 -0.27 16.74
C LYS A 8 0.60 -0.99 16.51
N THR A 9 -0.50 -0.30 16.79
CA THR A 9 -1.85 -0.82 16.73
C THR A 9 -2.68 -0.09 15.70
N ILE A 10 -3.72 -0.78 15.23
CA ILE A 10 -4.78 -0.19 14.41
C ILE A 10 -6.05 -0.18 15.25
N ILE A 11 -6.73 0.95 15.27
CA ILE A 11 -7.97 1.12 16.03
C ILE A 11 -9.12 1.32 15.04
N ALA A 12 -10.12 0.46 15.14
CA ALA A 12 -11.40 0.61 14.46
C ALA A 12 -12.35 1.38 15.37
N TRP A 13 -13.02 2.37 14.79
CA TRP A 13 -13.92 3.28 15.49
C TRP A 13 -15.30 3.22 14.85
N ASP A 14 -16.32 3.34 15.67
CA ASP A 14 -17.67 3.61 15.22
C ASP A 14 -17.75 5.10 14.86
N THR A 15 -18.17 5.40 13.63
CA THR A 15 -18.18 6.78 13.13
C THR A 15 -19.34 7.61 13.65
N ALA A 16 -20.42 6.98 14.14
CA ALA A 16 -21.59 7.67 14.65
C ALA A 16 -21.44 8.02 16.15
N THR A 17 -20.86 7.12 16.92
CA THR A 17 -20.71 7.22 18.38
C THR A 17 -19.31 7.64 18.82
N HIS A 18 -18.34 7.63 17.90
CA HIS A 18 -16.91 7.86 18.17
C HIS A 18 -16.32 6.88 19.20
N GLN A 19 -16.97 5.72 19.40
CA GLN A 19 -16.48 4.70 20.31
C GLN A 19 -15.47 3.78 19.64
N GLN A 20 -14.49 3.35 20.42
CA GLN A 20 -13.54 2.32 19.98
C GLN A 20 -14.28 0.99 19.83
N LEU A 21 -14.32 0.47 18.60
CA LEU A 21 -14.88 -0.85 18.32
C LEU A 21 -13.87 -1.95 18.58
N ARG A 22 -12.64 -1.79 18.04
CA ARG A 22 -11.61 -2.83 18.09
C ARG A 22 -10.20 -2.28 18.05
N VAL A 23 -9.27 -3.08 18.58
CA VAL A 23 -7.82 -2.87 18.48
C VAL A 23 -7.18 -4.07 17.80
N LEU A 24 -6.59 -3.85 16.63
CA LEU A 24 -5.84 -4.88 15.90
C LEU A 24 -4.37 -4.79 16.32
N LYS A 25 -3.91 -5.82 17.02
CA LYS A 25 -2.53 -5.96 17.50
C LYS A 25 -1.79 -6.99 16.65
N GLY A 26 -0.58 -6.66 16.22
CA GLY A 26 0.29 -7.62 15.55
C GLY A 26 1.53 -7.02 14.93
N HIS A 27 1.49 -5.77 14.47
CA HIS A 27 2.72 -5.11 14.02
C HIS A 27 3.72 -4.97 15.16
N THR A 28 5.00 -5.22 14.88
CA THR A 28 6.08 -5.14 15.90
C THR A 28 6.71 -3.75 15.97
N ALA A 29 6.39 -2.89 15.00
CA ALA A 29 6.75 -1.48 14.92
C ALA A 29 5.56 -0.65 14.40
N GLY A 30 5.77 0.65 14.21
CA GLY A 30 4.72 1.58 13.83
C GLY A 30 3.98 1.21 12.54
N VAL A 31 2.68 1.45 12.52
CA VAL A 31 1.85 1.27 11.32
C VAL A 31 1.81 2.60 10.57
N HIS A 32 2.18 2.59 9.29
CA HIS A 32 2.31 3.78 8.45
C HIS A 32 1.24 3.89 7.37
N SER A 33 0.67 2.77 6.93
CA SER A 33 -0.33 2.77 5.86
C SER A 33 -1.44 1.77 6.13
N LEU A 34 -2.65 2.12 5.69
CA LEU A 34 -3.83 1.26 5.68
C LEU A 34 -4.47 1.29 4.30
N ALA A 35 -5.04 0.17 3.86
CA ALA A 35 -5.89 0.10 2.68
C ALA A 35 -7.02 -0.91 2.91
N LEU A 36 -8.24 -0.58 2.49
CA LEU A 36 -9.39 -1.49 2.53
C LEU A 36 -9.59 -2.15 1.16
N SER A 37 -10.05 -3.39 1.15
CA SER A 37 -10.60 -3.99 -0.05
C SER A 37 -11.86 -3.25 -0.51
N PRO A 38 -12.19 -3.28 -1.81
CA PRO A 38 -13.39 -2.63 -2.35
C PRO A 38 -14.70 -3.11 -1.72
N ASP A 39 -14.76 -4.39 -1.31
CA ASP A 39 -15.89 -4.98 -0.59
C ASP A 39 -15.92 -4.64 0.91
N GLY A 40 -14.90 -3.94 1.40
CA GLY A 40 -14.74 -3.56 2.80
C GLY A 40 -14.47 -4.73 3.76
N ARG A 41 -14.29 -5.96 3.28
CA ARG A 41 -14.14 -7.17 4.11
C ARG A 41 -12.71 -7.44 4.58
N THR A 42 -11.74 -6.86 3.89
CA THR A 42 -10.31 -7.07 4.14
C THR A 42 -9.62 -5.74 4.38
N LEU A 43 -8.82 -5.66 5.44
CA LEU A 43 -7.92 -4.54 5.71
C LEU A 43 -6.48 -4.99 5.50
N TYR A 44 -5.71 -4.16 4.83
CA TYR A 44 -4.28 -4.27 4.66
C TYR A 44 -3.60 -3.19 5.48
N SER A 45 -2.53 -3.54 6.18
CA SER A 45 -1.73 -2.59 6.94
C SER A 45 -0.25 -2.78 6.69
N GLY A 46 0.46 -1.68 6.46
CA GLY A 46 1.90 -1.62 6.23
C GLY A 46 2.59 -0.89 7.37
N GLY A 47 3.72 -1.42 7.82
CA GLY A 47 4.45 -0.86 8.97
C GLY A 47 5.96 -0.77 8.82
N ALA A 48 6.58 -0.16 9.83
CA ALA A 48 8.02 -0.08 10.02
C ALA A 48 8.67 -1.43 10.35
N ASP A 49 7.86 -2.46 10.63
CA ASP A 49 8.30 -3.85 10.73
C ASP A 49 8.49 -4.51 9.35
N LYS A 50 8.40 -3.70 8.28
CA LYS A 50 8.69 -4.08 6.89
C LYS A 50 7.71 -5.13 6.34
N CYS A 51 6.61 -5.32 7.05
CA CYS A 51 5.60 -6.32 6.74
C CYS A 51 4.30 -5.65 6.31
N ILE A 52 3.55 -6.37 5.49
CA ILE A 52 2.13 -6.09 5.26
C ILE A 52 1.33 -7.12 6.04
N ARG A 53 0.31 -6.70 6.78
CA ARG A 53 -0.62 -7.60 7.47
C ARG A 53 -2.01 -7.48 6.84
N VAL A 54 -2.69 -8.62 6.82
CA VAL A 54 -4.04 -8.76 6.26
C VAL A 54 -4.97 -9.15 7.38
N TRP A 55 -6.08 -8.43 7.50
CA TRP A 55 -7.06 -8.58 8.56
C TRP A 55 -8.45 -8.73 7.97
N GLN A 56 -9.28 -9.57 8.59
CA GLN A 56 -10.71 -9.56 8.34
C GLN A 56 -11.31 -8.37 9.07
N THR A 57 -12.05 -7.53 8.35
CA THR A 57 -12.58 -6.29 8.93
C THR A 57 -13.73 -6.55 9.88
N GLU A 58 -14.53 -7.60 9.67
CA GLU A 58 -15.75 -7.92 10.41
C GLU A 58 -15.51 -8.21 11.89
N ASP A 59 -14.47 -8.98 12.20
CA ASP A 59 -14.12 -9.42 13.55
C ASP A 59 -12.72 -8.94 13.99
N GLY A 60 -11.94 -8.37 13.08
CA GLY A 60 -10.56 -7.94 13.34
C GLY A 60 -9.55 -9.09 13.35
N ARG A 61 -9.93 -10.28 12.86
CA ARG A 61 -9.06 -11.45 12.87
C ARG A 61 -7.86 -11.24 11.96
N TRP A 62 -6.67 -11.56 12.46
CA TRP A 62 -5.47 -11.67 11.64
C TRP A 62 -5.60 -12.85 10.67
N LEU A 63 -5.47 -12.58 9.37
CA LEU A 63 -5.55 -13.60 8.33
C LEU A 63 -4.16 -14.11 7.94
N ARG A 64 -3.26 -13.17 7.61
CA ARG A 64 -1.88 -13.48 7.20
C ARG A 64 -0.98 -12.25 7.18
N SER A 65 0.28 -12.46 6.83
CA SER A 65 1.26 -11.39 6.59
C SER A 65 2.08 -11.64 5.33
N PHE A 66 2.39 -10.58 4.59
CA PHE A 66 3.42 -10.59 3.55
C PHE A 66 4.73 -10.16 4.24
N ALA A 67 5.44 -11.15 4.79
CA ALA A 67 6.66 -10.93 5.56
C ALA A 67 7.81 -10.52 4.64
N GLY A 68 8.62 -9.56 5.08
CA GLY A 68 9.71 -9.03 4.25
C GLY A 68 9.20 -8.42 2.94
N ALA A 69 8.02 -7.78 2.98
CA ALA A 69 7.42 -7.17 1.80
C ALA A 69 8.38 -6.19 1.13
N HIS A 70 9.12 -5.43 1.95
CA HIS A 70 10.16 -4.52 1.53
C HIS A 70 11.39 -4.66 2.44
N THR A 71 12.55 -4.16 2.02
CA THR A 71 13.73 -4.04 2.92
C THR A 71 13.66 -2.79 3.80
N GLY A 72 12.86 -1.79 3.39
CA GLY A 72 12.51 -0.59 4.13
C GLY A 72 11.10 -0.63 4.74
N PHE A 73 10.67 0.48 5.34
CA PHE A 73 9.34 0.58 5.95
C PHE A 73 8.25 0.61 4.89
N VAL A 74 7.14 -0.10 5.12
CA VAL A 74 5.99 -0.06 4.21
C VAL A 74 5.18 1.21 4.47
N THR A 75 5.36 2.20 3.62
CA THR A 75 4.84 3.56 3.78
C THR A 75 3.59 3.83 2.97
N ALA A 76 3.32 3.03 1.93
CA ALA A 76 2.17 3.23 1.06
C ALA A 76 1.53 1.89 0.67
N LEU A 77 0.21 1.85 0.67
CA LEU A 77 -0.61 0.74 0.21
C LEU A 77 -1.77 1.25 -0.65
N ALA A 78 -2.11 0.52 -1.72
CA ALA A 78 -3.30 0.77 -2.52
C ALA A 78 -3.87 -0.54 -3.06
N VAL A 79 -5.19 -0.71 -3.06
CA VAL A 79 -5.86 -1.91 -3.59
C VAL A 79 -6.50 -1.58 -4.93
N SER A 80 -6.43 -2.49 -5.90
CA SER A 80 -7.13 -2.35 -7.17
C SER A 80 -8.65 -2.33 -6.98
N PRO A 81 -9.43 -1.65 -7.85
CA PRO A 81 -10.89 -1.58 -7.73
C PRO A 81 -11.61 -2.93 -7.77
N ASP A 82 -11.00 -3.96 -8.35
CA ASP A 82 -11.51 -5.33 -8.36
C ASP A 82 -11.08 -6.15 -7.13
N GLY A 83 -10.26 -5.59 -6.25
CA GLY A 83 -9.77 -6.23 -5.04
C GLY A 83 -8.75 -7.34 -5.26
N GLN A 84 -8.27 -7.57 -6.48
CA GLN A 84 -7.39 -8.70 -6.81
C GLN A 84 -5.90 -8.42 -6.59
N VAL A 85 -5.50 -7.14 -6.60
CA VAL A 85 -4.11 -6.72 -6.49
C VAL A 85 -3.95 -5.68 -5.40
N LEU A 86 -3.01 -5.93 -4.49
CA LEU A 86 -2.51 -4.93 -3.54
C LEU A 86 -1.17 -4.40 -4.06
N PHE A 87 -1.02 -3.08 -4.11
CA PHE A 87 0.23 -2.39 -4.36
C PHE A 87 0.85 -1.94 -3.05
N SER A 88 2.18 -2.07 -2.95
CA SER A 88 2.94 -1.54 -1.82
C SER A 88 4.16 -0.76 -2.28
N GLY A 89 4.48 0.28 -1.53
CA GLY A 89 5.71 1.06 -1.65
C GLY A 89 6.37 1.24 -0.30
N CYS A 90 7.66 1.57 -0.31
CA CYS A 90 8.45 1.75 0.88
C CYS A 90 9.20 3.08 0.92
N ASP A 91 9.82 3.37 2.06
CA ASP A 91 10.57 4.60 2.35
C ASP A 91 11.83 4.82 1.50
N GLY A 92 12.22 3.87 0.64
CA GLY A 92 13.39 4.01 -0.23
C GLY A 92 14.71 3.73 0.47
N LEU A 93 14.68 3.41 1.78
CA LEU A 93 15.89 3.14 2.56
C LEU A 93 16.39 1.72 2.29
N PHE A 94 17.66 1.48 2.61
CA PHE A 94 18.28 0.15 2.46
C PHE A 94 18.22 -0.42 1.04
N GLY A 95 18.14 0.45 0.02
CA GLY A 95 18.23 0.10 -1.39
C GLY A 95 16.94 -0.44 -2.03
N ASP A 96 15.84 -0.54 -1.30
CA ASP A 96 14.53 -0.87 -1.87
C ASP A 96 13.74 0.41 -2.10
N SER A 97 13.52 0.76 -3.36
CA SER A 97 12.58 1.81 -3.76
C SER A 97 11.36 1.24 -4.48
N ALA A 98 11.30 -0.08 -4.61
CA ALA A 98 10.43 -0.74 -5.56
C ALA A 98 8.95 -0.55 -5.19
N ILE A 99 8.11 -0.62 -6.22
CA ILE A 99 6.68 -0.82 -6.03
C ILE A 99 6.39 -2.28 -6.34
N LYS A 100 5.76 -2.95 -5.37
CA LYS A 100 5.43 -4.37 -5.45
C LYS A 100 3.93 -4.55 -5.60
N ALA A 101 3.55 -5.53 -6.41
CA ALA A 101 2.17 -5.94 -6.59
C ALA A 101 1.98 -7.35 -6.02
N TRP A 102 0.98 -7.51 -5.18
CA TRP A 102 0.64 -8.73 -4.46
C TRP A 102 -0.73 -9.20 -4.88
N ARG A 103 -0.87 -10.48 -5.23
CA ARG A 103 -2.20 -11.08 -5.44
C ARG A 103 -2.90 -11.19 -4.10
N THR A 104 -4.09 -10.64 -3.94
CA THR A 104 -4.76 -10.60 -2.63
C THR A 104 -5.20 -11.98 -2.13
N ALA A 105 -5.51 -12.90 -3.04
CA ALA A 105 -5.99 -14.25 -2.72
C ALA A 105 -4.97 -15.10 -1.93
N ASP A 106 -3.67 -15.01 -2.27
CA ASP A 106 -2.61 -15.85 -1.72
C ASP A 106 -1.37 -15.05 -1.28
N GLY A 107 -1.35 -13.73 -1.50
CA GLY A 107 -0.23 -12.79 -1.30
C GLY A 107 1.06 -13.21 -1.98
N GLU A 108 0.96 -13.90 -3.11
CA GLU A 108 2.09 -14.06 -4.00
C GLU A 108 2.49 -12.69 -4.56
N CYS A 109 3.79 -12.36 -4.52
CA CYS A 109 4.30 -11.17 -5.19
C CYS A 109 4.30 -11.41 -6.70
N ALA A 110 3.32 -10.85 -7.39
CA ALA A 110 3.12 -11.05 -8.82
C ALA A 110 4.08 -10.22 -9.69
N CYS A 111 4.51 -9.07 -9.19
CA CYS A 111 5.46 -8.20 -9.88
C CYS A 111 6.21 -7.29 -8.91
N THR A 112 7.44 -6.95 -9.25
CA THR A 112 8.22 -5.87 -8.62
C THR A 112 8.68 -4.93 -9.72
N THR A 113 8.38 -3.64 -9.59
CA THR A 113 8.82 -2.61 -10.54
C THR A 113 9.81 -1.66 -9.92
N ALA A 114 10.70 -1.12 -10.76
CA ALA A 114 11.63 -0.10 -10.33
C ALA A 114 10.89 1.08 -9.69
N GLY A 115 11.41 1.48 -8.54
CA GLY A 115 10.93 2.60 -7.75
C GLY A 115 11.23 3.97 -8.33
N GLN A 116 10.96 4.99 -7.51
CA GLN A 116 11.40 6.36 -7.77
C GLN A 116 12.73 6.65 -7.07
N ALA A 117 13.30 7.85 -7.28
CA ALA A 117 14.63 8.20 -6.76
C ALA A 117 14.66 8.33 -5.23
N LYS A 118 13.49 8.53 -4.62
CA LYS A 118 13.28 8.47 -3.17
C LYS A 118 12.09 7.56 -2.84
N GLY A 119 11.88 7.33 -1.55
CA GLY A 119 10.76 6.55 -1.01
C GLY A 119 9.40 6.97 -1.56
N ILE A 120 8.52 5.99 -1.68
CA ILE A 120 7.13 6.15 -2.08
C ILE A 120 6.32 6.55 -0.85
N ASN A 121 5.73 7.74 -0.88
CA ASN A 121 4.92 8.26 0.22
C ASN A 121 3.43 7.90 0.05
N MET A 122 2.98 7.74 -1.19
CA MET A 122 1.58 7.48 -1.49
C MET A 122 1.44 6.68 -2.78
N LEU A 123 0.45 5.80 -2.80
CA LEU A 123 0.01 5.05 -3.96
C LEU A 123 -1.49 5.24 -4.13
N VAL A 124 -1.93 5.42 -5.38
CA VAL A 124 -3.35 5.52 -5.73
C VAL A 124 -3.59 4.76 -7.03
N VAL A 125 -4.62 3.91 -7.06
CA VAL A 125 -5.07 3.23 -8.28
C VAL A 125 -6.24 4.02 -8.85
N SER A 126 -6.29 4.19 -10.17
CA SER A 126 -7.42 4.84 -10.84
C SER A 126 -8.72 4.05 -10.64
N PRO A 127 -9.91 4.69 -10.62
CA PRO A 127 -11.18 3.99 -10.40
C PRO A 127 -11.51 2.91 -11.43
N ASP A 128 -11.03 3.06 -12.66
CA ASP A 128 -11.15 2.07 -13.74
C ASP A 128 -10.12 0.93 -13.63
N GLY A 129 -9.16 1.04 -12.72
CA GLY A 129 -8.11 0.05 -12.46
C GLY A 129 -7.02 -0.01 -13.54
N THR A 130 -6.93 0.98 -14.42
CA THR A 130 -5.99 0.99 -15.56
C THR A 130 -4.67 1.70 -15.25
N ALA A 131 -4.60 2.51 -14.19
CA ALA A 131 -3.42 3.29 -13.85
C ALA A 131 -3.07 3.22 -12.37
N LEU A 132 -1.77 3.20 -12.07
CA LEU A 132 -1.20 3.37 -10.74
C LEU A 132 -0.41 4.67 -10.68
N TYR A 133 -0.74 5.53 -9.73
CA TYR A 133 -0.02 6.75 -9.42
C TYR A 133 0.82 6.54 -8.18
N SER A 134 2.12 6.85 -8.27
CA SER A 134 3.03 6.86 -7.13
C SER A 134 3.59 8.26 -6.91
N ALA A 135 3.50 8.75 -5.67
CA ALA A 135 4.13 10.00 -5.25
C ALA A 135 5.34 9.70 -4.38
N SER A 136 6.49 10.28 -4.72
CA SER A 136 7.76 10.05 -4.02
C SER A 136 8.27 11.31 -3.33
N GLY A 137 9.09 11.13 -2.30
CA GLY A 137 9.79 12.22 -1.61
C GLY A 137 10.76 13.01 -2.49
N ASP A 138 10.98 12.62 -3.75
CA ASP A 138 11.71 13.38 -4.77
C ASP A 138 10.86 14.51 -5.40
N GLY A 139 9.59 14.62 -5.01
CA GLY A 139 8.64 15.61 -5.51
C GLY A 139 8.03 15.24 -6.85
N MET A 140 8.19 14.00 -7.32
CA MET A 140 7.62 13.49 -8.55
C MET A 140 6.41 12.60 -8.29
N ILE A 141 5.39 12.78 -9.12
CA ILE A 141 4.31 11.81 -9.32
C ILE A 141 4.58 11.06 -10.62
N VAL A 142 4.52 9.73 -10.56
CA VAL A 142 4.67 8.85 -11.73
C VAL A 142 3.38 8.08 -11.92
N ALA A 143 2.80 8.16 -13.11
CA ALA A 143 1.76 7.26 -13.55
C ALA A 143 2.37 6.00 -14.20
N ARG A 144 1.76 4.84 -13.97
CA ARG A 144 2.09 3.56 -14.63
C ARG A 144 0.80 2.91 -15.10
N GLU A 145 0.84 2.24 -16.24
CA GLU A 145 -0.31 1.48 -16.74
C GLU A 145 -0.38 0.12 -16.02
N ILE A 146 -1.58 -0.28 -15.62
CA ILE A 146 -1.89 -1.58 -15.05
C ILE A 146 -2.47 -2.44 -16.18
N ARG A 147 -1.63 -3.26 -16.81
CA ARG A 147 -2.09 -4.22 -17.82
C ARG A 147 -2.48 -5.53 -17.16
N ARG A 148 -3.74 -5.94 -17.34
CA ARG A 148 -4.22 -7.27 -16.95
C ARG A 148 -3.63 -8.32 -17.89
N GLY A 149 -2.94 -9.32 -17.35
CA GLY A 149 -2.51 -10.53 -18.10
C GLY A 149 -1.02 -10.66 -18.39
N THR A 150 -0.24 -9.58 -18.29
CA THR A 150 1.22 -9.64 -18.30
C THR A 150 1.74 -9.39 -16.88
N ARG A 151 2.69 -10.21 -16.41
CA ARG A 151 3.33 -10.06 -15.08
C ARG A 151 4.28 -8.84 -15.04
N SER A 152 3.95 -7.77 -15.74
CA SER A 152 4.82 -6.61 -15.96
C SER A 152 3.96 -5.35 -15.99
N PHE A 153 4.28 -4.39 -15.12
CA PHE A 153 3.78 -3.03 -15.23
C PHE A 153 4.75 -2.24 -16.09
N GLU A 154 4.28 -1.65 -17.18
CA GLU A 154 5.08 -0.75 -17.99
C GLU A 154 4.93 0.68 -17.47
N GLN A 155 6.07 1.33 -17.22
CA GLN A 155 6.10 2.75 -16.94
C GLN A 155 5.86 3.49 -18.27
N LEU A 156 4.64 3.98 -18.47
CA LEU A 156 4.33 4.90 -19.56
C LEU A 156 4.33 6.32 -18.99
N GLY A 157 5.18 7.17 -19.56
CA GLY A 157 5.56 8.45 -18.97
C GLY A 157 4.39 9.42 -18.80
N THR A 158 4.25 9.95 -17.60
CA THR A 158 4.29 11.40 -17.34
C THR A 158 4.83 11.56 -15.92
N LYS A 159 6.04 12.10 -15.77
CA LYS A 159 6.57 12.52 -14.47
C LYS A 159 6.06 13.93 -14.23
N MET A 160 5.17 14.09 -13.25
CA MET A 160 4.68 15.40 -12.86
C MET A 160 5.48 15.90 -11.66
N LYS A 161 6.23 16.98 -11.85
CA LYS A 161 6.86 17.74 -10.77
C LYS A 161 5.98 18.94 -10.47
N HIS A 162 5.95 19.39 -9.21
CA HIS A 162 5.26 20.62 -8.80
C HIS A 162 5.46 21.75 -9.85
N GLY A 163 4.36 22.12 -10.54
CA GLY A 163 4.27 23.34 -11.35
C GLY A 163 4.70 23.31 -12.82
N PHE A 164 5.34 22.27 -13.36
CA PHE A 164 5.68 22.25 -14.80
C PHE A 164 5.68 20.83 -15.37
N LEU A 165 4.95 20.64 -16.47
CA LEU A 165 5.15 19.52 -17.39
C LEU A 165 6.56 19.68 -17.96
N THR A 166 7.46 18.76 -17.64
CA THR A 166 8.67 18.57 -18.45
C THR A 166 8.32 17.54 -19.50
N GLU A 167 8.28 17.99 -20.76
CA GLU A 167 8.14 17.16 -21.98
C GLU A 167 9.26 16.11 -22.11
#